data_AF-D6U527-F1
#
_entry.id   AF-D6U527-F1
#
_cell.length_a   1.000
_cell.length_b   1.000
_cell.length_c   1.000
_cell.angle_alpha   90.00
_cell.angle_beta   90.00
_cell.angle_gamma   90.00
#
_symmetry.space_group_name_H-M   'P 1'
#
loop_
_entity.id
_entity.type
_entity.pdbx_description
1 polymer ?
#
loop_
_entity_poly.entity_id
_entity_poly.type
_entity_poly.pdbx_seq_one_letter_code
_entity_poly.pdbx_strand_id
1 'polypeptide(L)'
;MKSFLKKLQAQYRRNCHLTSLAGCVLGVVFLLTGTGILYQALASARDRRRYAAPGKFVGVGGHRLHVLCSGEESPTVILDAGLSGSLLDWSLIQPEVSTFARICSYDRASCGWRDEGCLNNFHIYFVLSKRALAHMCQRSFGEQTLFPGLC
;
A
#
# COMPACT_ATOMS: atom_id res chain seq x y z
N MET A 1 56.02 21.61 -39.96
CA MET A 1 54.75 22.39 -39.89
C MET A 1 53.51 21.61 -40.34
N LYS A 2 53.43 21.04 -41.55
CA LYS A 2 52.22 20.35 -42.07
C LYS A 2 51.77 19.11 -41.27
N SER A 3 52.69 18.32 -40.68
CA SER A 3 52.32 17.13 -39.90
C SER A 3 51.71 17.47 -38.53
N PHE A 4 52.09 18.61 -37.94
CA PHE A 4 51.55 19.11 -36.68
C PHE A 4 50.08 19.54 -36.83
N LEU A 5 49.76 20.26 -37.91
CA LEU A 5 48.39 20.65 -38.23
C LEU A 5 47.48 19.44 -38.49
N LYS A 6 47.97 18.41 -39.18
CA LYS A 6 47.21 17.15 -39.37
C LYS A 6 46.89 16.45 -38.05
N LYS A 7 47.83 16.42 -37.10
CA LYS A 7 47.61 15.85 -35.75
C LYS A 7 46.57 16.65 -34.96
N LEU A 8 46.64 17.99 -35.00
CA LEU A 8 45.66 18.85 -34.34
C LEU A 8 44.25 18.72 -34.95
N GLN A 9 44.13 18.66 -36.28
CA GLN A 9 42.84 18.44 -36.95
C GLN A 9 42.24 17.06 -36.61
N ALA A 10 43.05 16.00 -36.55
CA ALA A 10 42.61 14.67 -36.14
C ALA A 10 42.24 14.61 -34.65
N GLN A 11 42.92 15.37 -33.79
CA GLN A 11 42.62 15.45 -32.36
C GLN A 11 41.35 16.28 -32.09
N TYR A 12 41.15 17.39 -32.80
CA TYR A 12 39.94 18.20 -32.74
C TYR A 12 38.71 17.43 -33.26
N ARG A 13 38.86 16.71 -34.39
CA ARG A 13 37.80 15.84 -34.94
C ARG A 13 37.42 14.72 -33.96
N ARG A 14 38.40 14.05 -33.33
CA ARG A 14 38.14 13.01 -32.31
C ARG A 14 37.41 13.57 -31.08
N ASN A 15 37.81 14.72 -30.55
CA ASN A 15 37.14 15.33 -29.41
C ASN A 15 35.69 15.75 -29.75
N CYS A 16 35.45 16.26 -30.97
CA CYS A 16 34.09 16.59 -31.44
C CYS A 16 33.19 15.36 -31.59
N HIS A 17 33.74 14.23 -32.05
CA HIS A 17 33.00 12.95 -32.09
C HIS A 17 32.72 12.40 -30.68
N LEU A 18 33.69 12.49 -29.76
CA LEU A 18 33.50 12.04 -28.37
C LEU A 18 32.44 12.85 -27.63
N THR A 19 32.42 14.19 -27.78
CA THR A 19 31.38 15.03 -27.16
C THR A 19 30.01 14.80 -27.77
N SER A 20 29.94 14.59 -29.08
CA SER A 20 28.68 14.24 -29.78
C SER A 20 28.11 12.90 -29.31
N LEU A 21 28.95 11.86 -29.22
CA LEU A 21 28.54 10.54 -28.71
C LEU A 21 28.07 10.60 -27.26
N ALA A 22 28.80 11.31 -26.39
CA ALA A 22 28.40 11.49 -25.00
C ALA A 22 27.04 12.21 -24.89
N GLY A 23 26.80 13.24 -25.71
CA GLY A 23 25.50 13.91 -25.79
C GLY A 23 24.37 12.98 -26.23
N CYS A 24 24.59 12.15 -27.23
CA CYS A 24 23.61 11.15 -27.68
C CYS A 24 23.29 10.13 -26.58
N VAL A 25 24.31 9.60 -25.90
CA VAL A 25 24.12 8.64 -24.80
C VAL A 25 23.31 9.27 -23.66
N LEU A 26 23.67 10.49 -23.24
CA LEU A 26 22.91 11.21 -22.21
C LEU A 26 21.46 11.45 -22.65
N GLY A 27 21.24 11.87 -23.89
CA GLY A 27 19.90 12.06 -24.45
C GLY A 27 19.06 10.78 -24.41
N VAL A 28 19.64 9.65 -24.79
CA VAL A 28 18.97 8.33 -24.72
C VAL A 28 18.66 7.95 -23.27
N VAL A 29 19.59 8.15 -22.34
CA VAL A 29 19.36 7.88 -20.91
C VAL A 29 18.22 8.73 -20.36
N PHE A 30 18.18 10.03 -20.67
CA PHE A 30 17.09 10.92 -20.25
C PHE A 30 15.74 10.51 -20.85
N LEU A 31 15.72 10.08 -22.11
CA LEU A 31 14.51 9.57 -22.76
C LEU A 31 13.99 8.30 -22.06
N LEU A 32 14.87 7.35 -21.76
CA LEU A 32 14.51 6.10 -21.09
C LEU A 32 14.03 6.33 -19.65
N THR A 33 14.70 7.20 -18.89
CA THR A 33 14.27 7.52 -17.52
C THR A 33 12.97 8.31 -17.51
N GLY A 34 12.83 9.30 -18.41
CA GLY A 34 11.60 10.09 -18.53
C GLY A 34 10.39 9.24 -18.91
N THR A 35 10.54 8.35 -19.89
CA THR A 35 9.48 7.40 -20.25
C THR A 35 9.16 6.41 -19.13
N GLY A 36 10.18 5.92 -18.41
CA GLY A 36 10.00 5.06 -17.24
C GLY A 36 9.23 5.74 -16.10
N ILE A 37 9.58 6.99 -15.77
CA ILE A 37 8.88 7.78 -14.75
C ILE A 37 7.43 8.02 -15.16
N LEU A 38 7.19 8.42 -16.41
CA LEU A 38 5.84 8.64 -16.93
C LEU A 38 5.00 7.36 -16.89
N TYR A 39 5.58 6.24 -17.34
CA TYR A 39 4.94 4.94 -17.29
C TYR A 39 4.56 4.55 -15.85
N GLN A 40 5.51 4.65 -14.91
CA GLN A 40 5.30 4.35 -13.50
C GLN A 40 4.18 5.22 -12.91
N ALA A 41 4.14 6.51 -13.23
CA ALA A 41 3.13 7.43 -12.73
C ALA A 41 1.73 7.07 -13.26
N LEU A 42 1.61 6.78 -14.56
CA LEU A 42 0.34 6.39 -15.18
C LEU A 42 -0.13 5.02 -14.71
N ALA A 43 0.77 4.03 -14.63
CA ALA A 43 0.49 2.70 -14.10
C ALA A 43 0.03 2.77 -12.64
N SER A 44 0.75 3.52 -11.80
CA SER A 44 0.38 3.71 -10.39
C SER A 44 -0.98 4.37 -10.23
N ALA A 45 -1.29 5.38 -11.05
CA ALA A 45 -2.60 6.03 -11.05
C ALA A 45 -3.72 5.07 -11.51
N ARG A 46 -3.43 4.21 -12.49
CA ARG A 46 -4.37 3.19 -12.97
C ARG A 46 -4.60 2.11 -11.92
N ASP A 47 -3.55 1.64 -11.26
CA ASP A 47 -3.63 0.60 -10.24
C ASP A 47 -4.39 1.10 -9.01
N ARG A 48 -4.14 2.34 -8.56
CA ARG A 48 -4.94 2.96 -7.48
C ARG A 48 -6.43 3.03 -7.79
N ARG A 49 -6.80 3.24 -9.06
CA ARG A 49 -8.21 3.26 -9.49
C ARG A 49 -8.80 1.86 -9.61
N ARG A 50 -8.00 0.89 -10.06
CA ARG A 50 -8.45 -0.48 -10.32
C ARG A 50 -8.53 -1.33 -9.05
N TYR A 51 -7.67 -1.05 -8.07
CA TYR A 51 -7.55 -1.77 -6.81
C TYR A 51 -7.82 -0.85 -5.62
N ALA A 52 -9.04 -0.30 -5.57
CA ALA A 52 -9.50 0.44 -4.40
C ALA A 52 -9.46 -0.45 -3.15
N ALA A 53 -9.09 0.14 -2.00
CA ALA A 53 -9.02 -0.58 -0.73
C ALA A 53 -10.38 -1.22 -0.40
N PRO A 54 -10.49 -2.56 -0.31
CA PRO A 54 -11.74 -3.18 0.06
C PRO A 54 -12.05 -2.88 1.53
N GLY A 55 -13.27 -2.43 1.85
CA GLY A 55 -13.69 -2.14 3.22
C GLY A 55 -13.66 -0.66 3.60
N LYS A 56 -13.56 -0.36 4.89
CA LYS A 56 -13.69 0.99 5.47
C LYS A 56 -12.58 1.27 6.48
N PHE A 57 -12.23 2.54 6.64
CA PHE A 57 -11.36 2.99 7.72
C PHE A 57 -12.17 3.39 8.96
N VAL A 58 -11.86 2.78 10.11
CA VAL A 58 -12.54 3.06 11.39
C VAL A 58 -11.55 3.68 12.36
N GLY A 59 -11.94 4.80 12.99
CA GLY A 59 -11.16 5.45 14.03
C GLY A 59 -11.25 4.69 15.35
N VAL A 60 -10.11 4.32 15.94
CA VAL A 60 -10.01 3.69 17.26
C VAL A 60 -8.88 4.37 18.03
N GLY A 61 -9.23 5.07 19.12
CA GLY A 61 -8.25 5.65 20.04
C GLY A 61 -7.22 6.59 19.39
N GLY A 62 -7.62 7.36 18.38
CA GLY A 62 -6.73 8.29 17.64
C GLY A 62 -6.05 7.68 16.41
N HIS A 63 -6.29 6.41 16.09
CA HIS A 63 -5.71 5.72 14.94
C HIS A 63 -6.79 5.27 13.95
N ARG A 64 -6.47 5.23 12.66
CA ARG A 64 -7.38 4.70 11.62
C ARG A 64 -7.02 3.26 11.28
N LEU A 65 -7.95 2.34 11.52
CA LEU A 65 -7.80 0.92 11.20
C LEU A 65 -8.55 0.59 9.92
N HIS A 66 -7.97 -0.28 9.08
CA HIS A 66 -8.61 -0.76 7.87
C HIS A 66 -9.41 -2.00 8.22
N VAL A 67 -10.72 -1.98 8.02
CA VAL A 67 -11.64 -3.04 8.39
C VAL A 67 -12.47 -3.45 7.18
N LEU A 68 -12.57 -4.75 6.94
CA LEU A 68 -13.43 -5.35 5.93
C LEU A 68 -14.40 -6.31 6.64
N CYS A 69 -15.70 -6.04 6.54
CA CYS A 69 -16.76 -6.89 7.10
C CYS A 69 -17.62 -7.49 5.99
N SER A 70 -18.12 -8.70 6.21
CA SER A 70 -19.04 -9.40 5.30
C SER A 70 -20.00 -10.27 6.11
N GLY A 71 -21.20 -10.51 5.59
CA GLY A 71 -22.28 -11.19 6.34
C GLY A 71 -22.97 -10.26 7.35
N GLU A 72 -24.22 -10.60 7.70
CA GLU A 72 -25.05 -9.81 8.61
C GLU A 72 -25.56 -10.62 9.81
N GLU A 73 -25.43 -11.94 9.76
CA GLU A 73 -25.95 -12.88 10.75
C GLU A 73 -25.16 -12.88 12.07
N SER A 74 -25.81 -13.18 13.18
CA SER A 74 -25.14 -13.40 14.47
C SER A 74 -24.71 -14.87 14.59
N PRO A 75 -23.54 -15.21 15.17
CA PRO A 75 -22.61 -14.35 15.92
C PRO A 75 -21.64 -13.55 15.03
N THR A 76 -21.06 -12.48 15.59
CA THR A 76 -19.99 -11.74 14.91
C THR A 76 -18.61 -12.32 15.23
N VAL A 77 -17.86 -12.68 14.19
CA VAL A 77 -16.48 -13.16 14.25
C VAL A 77 -15.52 -12.03 13.86
N ILE A 78 -14.54 -11.74 14.72
CA ILE A 78 -13.52 -10.73 14.44
C ILE A 78 -12.19 -11.44 14.18
N LEU A 79 -11.61 -11.20 13.01
CA LEU A 79 -10.34 -11.75 12.58
C LEU A 79 -9.23 -10.70 12.72
N ASP A 80 -8.23 -11.03 13.52
CA ASP A 80 -7.04 -10.21 13.73
C ASP A 80 -5.90 -10.75 12.84
N ALA A 81 -5.34 -9.88 11.99
CA ALA A 81 -4.19 -10.26 11.19
C ALA A 81 -2.94 -10.48 12.07
N GLY A 82 -2.14 -11.48 11.73
CA GLY A 82 -0.90 -11.81 12.43
C GLY A 82 0.14 -10.70 12.37
N LEU A 83 1.27 -10.89 13.06
CA LEU A 83 2.41 -9.97 12.93
C LEU A 83 2.87 -9.98 11.45
N SER A 84 2.93 -8.80 10.82
CA SER A 84 3.18 -8.59 9.38
C SER A 84 2.09 -9.04 8.40
N GLY A 85 0.97 -9.53 8.93
CA GLY A 85 -0.20 -9.91 8.14
C GLY A 85 -1.07 -8.72 7.74
N SER A 86 -1.98 -8.96 6.79
CA SER A 86 -2.97 -7.97 6.35
C SER A 86 -4.39 -8.55 6.40
N LEU A 87 -5.41 -7.71 6.23
CA LEU A 87 -6.78 -8.21 6.13
C LEU A 87 -6.98 -9.19 4.95
N LEU A 88 -6.08 -9.21 3.97
CA LEU A 88 -6.13 -10.15 2.84
C LEU A 88 -5.76 -11.58 3.21
N ASP A 89 -5.09 -11.80 4.36
CA ASP A 89 -4.75 -13.14 4.84
C ASP A 89 -6.02 -13.98 5.06
N TRP A 90 -7.14 -13.31 5.30
CA TRP A 90 -8.45 -13.89 5.54
C TRP A 90 -9.34 -13.97 4.29
N SER A 91 -8.84 -13.57 3.11
CA SER A 91 -9.63 -13.48 1.88
C SER A 91 -10.28 -14.78 1.41
N LEU A 92 -9.69 -15.94 1.74
CA LEU A 92 -10.25 -17.25 1.43
C LEU A 92 -11.26 -17.74 2.48
N ILE A 93 -11.08 -17.34 3.74
CA ILE A 93 -11.89 -17.80 4.87
C ILE A 93 -13.15 -16.93 5.02
N GLN A 94 -13.01 -15.63 4.77
CA GLN A 94 -14.08 -14.67 4.99
C GLN A 94 -15.35 -14.96 4.17
N PRO A 95 -15.29 -15.36 2.89
CA PRO A 95 -16.49 -15.70 2.11
C PRO A 95 -17.24 -16.89 2.70
N GLU A 96 -16.53 -17.94 3.12
CA GLU A 96 -17.15 -19.15 3.68
C GLU A 96 -17.86 -18.86 5.01
N VAL A 97 -17.20 -18.13 5.91
CA VAL A 97 -17.79 -17.79 7.22
C VAL A 97 -18.93 -16.78 7.09
N SER A 98 -18.86 -15.88 6.10
CA SER A 98 -19.92 -14.89 5.85
C SER A 98 -21.29 -15.49 5.53
N THR A 99 -21.34 -16.78 5.16
CA THR A 99 -22.59 -17.49 4.87
C THR A 99 -23.43 -17.81 6.12
N PHE A 100 -22.81 -17.86 7.30
CA PHE A 100 -23.49 -18.24 8.55
C PHE A 100 -23.21 -17.30 9.73
N ALA A 101 -22.32 -16.32 9.56
CA ALA A 101 -21.94 -15.38 10.59
C ALA A 101 -21.46 -14.07 9.99
N ARG A 102 -21.64 -12.96 10.70
CA ARG A 102 -21.01 -11.68 10.37
C ARG A 102 -19.52 -11.79 10.68
N ILE A 103 -18.67 -11.58 9.69
CA ILE A 103 -17.22 -11.69 9.87
C ILE A 103 -16.50 -10.41 9.48
N CYS A 104 -15.68 -9.89 10.38
CA CYS A 104 -14.91 -8.67 10.21
C CYS A 104 -13.41 -8.95 10.36
N SER A 105 -12.64 -8.75 9.29
CA SER A 105 -11.18 -8.76 9.32
C SER A 105 -10.63 -7.34 9.40
N TYR A 106 -9.60 -7.11 10.20
CA TYR A 106 -8.92 -5.82 10.24
C TYR A 106 -7.40 -5.96 10.17
N ASP A 107 -6.78 -4.91 9.65
CA ASP A 107 -5.33 -4.82 9.58
C ASP A 107 -4.78 -4.05 10.79
N ARG A 108 -3.77 -4.64 11.44
CA ARG A 108 -2.97 -4.00 12.48
C ARG A 108 -2.07 -2.92 11.90
N ALA A 109 -2.62 -1.73 11.67
CA ALA A 109 -1.87 -0.53 11.34
C ALA A 109 -0.80 -0.69 10.24
N SER A 110 -0.93 -1.68 9.34
CA SER A 110 0.06 -1.92 8.29
C SER A 110 -0.12 -0.90 7.17
N CYS A 111 0.98 -0.57 6.50
CA CYS A 111 1.11 0.54 5.57
C CYS A 111 0.48 0.28 4.19
N GLY A 112 -0.43 -0.69 4.05
CA GLY A 112 -0.95 -1.13 2.75
C GLY A 112 -1.73 -0.06 1.99
N TRP A 113 -2.97 0.23 2.43
CA TRP A 113 -3.90 1.09 1.68
C TRP A 113 -4.02 2.54 2.23
N ARG A 114 -3.26 2.93 3.25
CA ARG A 114 -3.35 4.28 3.84
C ARG A 114 -2.30 5.24 3.28
N ASP A 115 -2.76 6.45 2.95
CA ASP A 115 -1.98 7.69 3.03
C ASP A 115 -1.82 8.07 4.51
N GLU A 116 -0.57 8.16 4.95
CA GLU A 116 -0.07 8.77 6.19
C GLU A 116 -0.54 8.17 7.52
N GLY A 117 0.45 7.70 8.30
CA GLY A 117 0.27 7.16 9.65
C GLY A 117 0.70 5.70 9.81
N CYS A 118 1.89 5.35 9.33
CA CYS A 118 2.54 4.09 9.71
C CYS A 118 2.97 4.17 11.18
N LEU A 119 2.53 3.22 12.01
CA LEU A 119 2.99 3.12 13.40
C LEU A 119 4.33 2.40 13.45
N ASN A 120 5.39 3.16 13.64
CA ASN A 120 6.78 2.70 13.82
C ASN A 120 7.07 2.17 15.24
N ASN A 121 6.07 1.98 16.11
CA ASN A 121 6.26 1.63 17.53
C ASN A 121 5.59 0.30 17.93
N PHE A 122 6.39 -0.76 18.06
CA PHE A 122 5.98 -2.15 18.38
C PHE A 122 5.08 -2.28 19.64
N HIS A 123 5.23 -1.39 20.61
CA HIS A 123 4.43 -1.38 21.84
C HIS A 123 2.97 -0.94 21.66
N ILE A 124 2.71 -0.07 20.67
CA ILE A 124 1.35 0.44 20.42
C ILE A 124 0.48 -0.65 19.74
N TYR A 125 1.09 -1.68 19.12
CA TYR A 125 0.39 -2.73 18.37
C TYR A 125 -0.57 -3.54 19.23
N PHE A 126 -0.15 -3.99 20.43
CA PHE A 126 -0.99 -4.81 21.30
C PHE A 126 -2.13 -4.01 21.93
N VAL A 127 -1.86 -2.77 22.32
CA VAL A 127 -2.86 -1.88 22.94
C VAL A 127 -3.92 -1.49 21.91
N LEU A 128 -3.52 -1.17 20.67
CA LEU A 128 -4.47 -0.87 19.61
C LEU A 128 -5.24 -2.09 19.14
N SER A 129 -4.62 -3.27 19.02
CA SER A 129 -5.38 -4.47 18.66
C SER A 129 -6.48 -4.76 19.70
N LYS A 130 -6.15 -4.73 21.00
CA LYS A 130 -7.16 -4.93 22.07
C LYS A 130 -8.26 -3.86 22.06
N ARG A 131 -7.90 -2.57 21.91
CA ARG A 131 -8.90 -1.48 21.82
C ARG A 131 -9.75 -1.57 20.57
N ALA A 132 -9.15 -1.99 19.44
CA ALA A 132 -9.87 -2.21 18.19
C ALA A 132 -10.88 -3.32 18.35
N LEU A 133 -10.46 -4.45 18.91
CA LEU A 133 -11.32 -5.59 19.15
C LEU A 133 -12.49 -5.22 20.08
N ALA A 134 -12.21 -4.51 21.18
CA ALA A 134 -13.25 -4.02 22.09
C ALA A 134 -14.21 -3.05 21.39
N HIS A 135 -13.70 -2.09 20.61
CA HIS A 135 -14.52 -1.12 19.88
C HIS A 135 -15.36 -1.77 18.77
N MET A 136 -14.81 -2.75 18.05
CA MET A 136 -15.54 -3.50 17.01
C MET A 136 -16.59 -4.43 17.62
N CYS A 137 -16.27 -5.09 18.73
CA CYS A 137 -17.22 -5.87 19.51
C CYS A 137 -18.38 -4.98 19.99
N GLN A 138 -18.09 -3.86 20.66
CA GLN A 138 -19.10 -2.91 21.12
C GLN A 138 -19.96 -2.36 19.98
N ARG A 139 -19.38 -2.05 18.83
CA ARG A 139 -20.13 -1.55 17.68
C ARG A 139 -21.01 -2.63 17.05
N SER A 140 -20.52 -3.87 16.96
CA SER A 140 -21.31 -4.99 16.48
C SER A 140 -22.48 -5.33 17.41
N PHE A 141 -22.28 -5.25 18.72
CA PHE A 141 -23.34 -5.45 19.71
C PHE A 141 -24.26 -4.23 19.84
N GLY A 142 -23.76 -3.01 19.57
CA GLY A 142 -24.55 -1.77 19.62
C GLY A 142 -25.48 -1.58 18.42
N GLU A 143 -25.18 -2.18 17.28
CA GLU A 143 -26.09 -2.24 16.11
C GLU A 143 -27.09 -3.40 16.22
N GLN A 144 -26.81 -4.39 17.07
CA GLN A 144 -27.74 -5.45 17.48
C GLN A 144 -28.39 -5.09 18.82
N THR A 145 -29.25 -4.07 18.84
CA THR A 145 -30.17 -3.88 19.97
C THR A 145 -31.09 -5.09 20.07
N LEU A 146 -30.71 -6.09 20.88
CA LEU A 146 -31.57 -6.93 21.75
C LEU A 146 -30.87 -8.24 22.18
N PHE A 147 -29.74 -8.20 22.90
CA PHE A 147 -29.41 -9.29 23.83
C PHE A 147 -28.63 -8.73 25.04
N PRO A 148 -29.29 -8.56 26.21
CA PRO A 148 -28.58 -8.23 27.43
C PRO A 148 -27.95 -9.50 27.99
N GLY A 149 -26.62 -9.48 28.12
CA GLY A 149 -25.86 -10.49 28.85
C GLY A 149 -25.02 -11.36 27.94
N LEU A 150 -23.74 -11.08 27.90
CA LEU A 150 -22.76 -11.97 28.52
C LEU A 150 -21.48 -11.15 28.80
N CYS A 151 -21.08 -11.18 30.06
CA CYS A 151 -19.75 -10.79 30.54
C CYS A 151 -18.67 -11.67 29.92
#